data_AF-A0A1V5W4A1-F1
#
_entry.id   AF-A0A1V5W4A1-F1
#
_cell.length_a   1.000
_cell.length_b   1.000
_cell.length_c   1.000
_cell.angle_alpha   90.00
_cell.angle_beta   90.00
_cell.angle_gamma   90.00
#
_symmetry.space_group_name_H-M   'P 1'
#
loop_
_entity.id
_entity.type
_entity.pdbx_description
1 polymer ?
#
loop_
_entity_poly.entity_id
_entity_poly.type
_entity_poly.pdbx_seq_one_letter_code
_entity_poly.pdbx_strand_id
1 'polypeptide(L)'
;MLPVYLAVALSAALWLYVIYRNDKFEPEPVRTLIRVAIQGAIFSGLPSAFFNSAAAIALNVTDKIYSTNPPGSVSDMLSFALFVGFNEEFFKAMAAIYILRKLDDFNEPVDAIIYSMTVALGFAAFENIEYTVAGGVELLLVRSFTAVPLHLGLASIWGTGIAMAKYYRKGGYFLNVLPYIIPAALLHAAYNFYLFLNPGNPFSTLIAVLFAFATINFASRRLRYFLNKSPFKNARICPLCLTKNNFFDKYCKNCGSYLVSDFLNTCPNCGTKNKAGASFCRKCGETCESCGFNQ
;
A
#
# COMPACT_ATOMS: atom_id res chain seq x y z
N MET A 1 22.60 -14.62 -10.35
CA MET A 1 21.64 -13.49 -10.41
C MET A 1 20.24 -13.90 -10.87
N LEU A 2 20.07 -14.62 -12.01
CA LEU A 2 18.72 -15.04 -12.46
C LEU A 2 17.87 -15.78 -11.38
N PRO A 3 18.41 -16.73 -10.58
CA PRO A 3 17.63 -17.37 -9.53
C PRO A 3 17.13 -16.40 -8.45
N VAL A 4 17.91 -15.37 -8.12
CA VAL A 4 17.52 -14.34 -7.14
C VAL A 4 16.32 -13.54 -7.63
N TYR A 5 16.38 -13.06 -8.88
CA TYR A 5 15.28 -12.29 -9.47
C TYR A 5 13.99 -13.11 -9.55
N LEU A 6 14.09 -14.40 -9.91
CA LEU A 6 12.94 -15.29 -9.95
C LEU A 6 12.36 -15.52 -8.55
N ALA A 7 13.19 -15.77 -7.54
CA ALA A 7 12.73 -15.99 -6.17
C ALA A 7 12.04 -14.75 -5.59
N VAL A 8 12.63 -13.56 -5.80
CA VAL A 8 12.01 -12.30 -5.37
C VAL A 8 10.71 -12.04 -6.12
N ALA A 9 10.66 -12.30 -7.44
CA ALA A 9 9.44 -12.15 -8.22
C ALA A 9 8.32 -13.09 -7.74
N LEU A 10 8.64 -14.33 -7.35
CA LEU A 10 7.67 -15.27 -6.77
C LEU A 10 7.14 -14.78 -5.42
N SER A 11 8.02 -14.30 -4.54
CA SER A 11 7.62 -13.68 -3.26
C SER A 11 6.71 -12.48 -3.47
N ALA A 12 7.08 -11.59 -4.41
CA ALA A 12 6.27 -10.43 -4.75
C ALA A 12 4.91 -10.84 -5.36
N ALA A 13 4.88 -11.82 -6.26
CA ALA A 13 3.66 -12.31 -6.87
C ALA A 13 2.68 -12.93 -5.85
N LEU A 14 3.19 -13.65 -4.84
CA LEU A 14 2.38 -14.18 -3.74
C LEU A 14 1.65 -13.04 -3.00
N TRP A 15 2.38 -12.00 -2.60
CA TRP A 15 1.78 -10.88 -1.87
C TRP A 15 0.93 -9.98 -2.76
N LEU A 16 1.27 -9.83 -4.04
CA LEU A 16 0.41 -9.16 -5.02
C LEU A 16 -0.94 -9.87 -5.15
N TYR A 17 -0.92 -11.21 -5.20
CA TYR A 17 -2.14 -12.01 -5.20
C TYR A 17 -2.95 -11.81 -3.92
N VAL A 18 -2.32 -11.76 -2.74
CA VAL A 18 -3.01 -11.44 -1.47
C VAL A 18 -3.66 -10.06 -1.52
N ILE A 19 -2.95 -9.03 -2.00
CA ILE A 19 -3.51 -7.68 -2.18
C ILE A 19 -4.71 -7.71 -3.13
N TYR A 20 -4.54 -8.27 -4.32
CA TYR A 20 -5.56 -8.34 -5.36
C TYR A 20 -6.84 -9.03 -4.88
N ARG A 21 -6.72 -10.13 -4.13
CA ARG A 21 -7.87 -10.87 -3.59
C ARG A 21 -8.67 -10.11 -2.52
N ASN A 22 -8.09 -9.06 -1.94
CA ASN A 22 -8.77 -8.23 -0.96
C ASN A 22 -9.57 -7.08 -1.57
N ASP A 23 -9.38 -6.81 -2.86
CA ASP A 23 -10.24 -5.92 -3.62
C ASP A 23 -11.48 -6.68 -4.14
N LYS A 24 -12.67 -6.25 -3.72
CA LYS A 24 -13.90 -7.06 -3.85
C LYS A 24 -14.92 -6.52 -4.83
N PHE A 25 -15.06 -5.20 -4.92
CA PHE A 25 -16.19 -4.58 -5.61
C PHE A 25 -15.80 -4.06 -6.99
N GLU A 26 -14.57 -3.56 -7.14
CA GLU A 26 -14.02 -3.12 -8.41
C GLU A 26 -12.54 -3.52 -8.52
N PRO A 27 -12.23 -4.82 -8.75
CA PRO A 27 -10.86 -5.30 -8.73
C PRO A 27 -9.94 -4.58 -9.72
N GLU A 28 -8.87 -3.99 -9.19
CA GLU A 28 -7.89 -3.27 -10.00
C GLU A 28 -7.23 -4.15 -11.09
N PRO A 29 -7.03 -3.64 -12.31
CA PRO A 29 -6.36 -4.40 -13.35
C PRO A 29 -4.95 -4.83 -12.90
N VAL A 30 -4.65 -6.13 -13.00
CA VAL A 30 -3.34 -6.69 -12.57
C VAL A 30 -2.17 -5.97 -13.24
N ARG A 31 -2.34 -5.55 -14.50
CA ARG A 31 -1.34 -4.74 -15.23
C ARG A 31 -1.10 -3.39 -14.56
N THR A 32 -2.13 -2.72 -14.06
CA THR A 32 -2.01 -1.46 -13.31
C THR A 32 -1.26 -1.72 -12.01
N LEU A 33 -1.62 -2.76 -11.25
CA LEU A 33 -0.90 -3.13 -10.02
C LEU A 33 0.59 -3.41 -10.26
N ILE A 34 0.93 -4.18 -11.30
CA ILE A 34 2.34 -4.44 -11.66
C ILE A 34 3.07 -3.13 -12.00
N ARG A 35 2.45 -2.24 -12.78
CA ARG A 35 3.05 -0.93 -13.10
C ARG A 35 3.25 -0.07 -11.85
N VAL A 36 2.31 -0.10 -10.91
CA VAL A 36 2.41 0.63 -9.64
C VAL A 36 3.52 0.06 -8.77
N ALA A 37 3.66 -1.27 -8.70
CA ALA A 37 4.77 -1.91 -7.96
C ALA A 37 6.13 -1.54 -8.57
N ILE A 38 6.29 -1.58 -9.90
CA ILE A 38 7.54 -1.20 -10.56
C ILE A 38 7.86 0.29 -10.30
N GLN A 39 6.87 1.18 -10.44
CA GLN A 39 7.05 2.60 -10.13
C GLN A 39 7.38 2.83 -8.65
N GLY A 40 6.77 2.07 -7.74
CA GLY A 40 7.08 2.10 -6.32
C GLY A 40 8.53 1.73 -6.04
N ALA A 41 9.00 0.61 -6.59
CA ALA A 41 10.40 0.19 -6.51
C ALA A 41 11.37 1.29 -6.96
N ILE A 42 11.09 1.95 -8.08
CA ILE A 42 11.96 3.00 -8.64
C ILE A 42 11.88 4.29 -7.84
N PHE A 43 10.67 4.84 -7.64
CA PHE A 43 10.49 6.17 -7.06
C PHE A 43 10.64 6.21 -5.53
N SER A 44 10.55 5.07 -4.85
CA SER A 44 10.80 4.99 -3.41
C SER A 44 12.05 4.20 -3.06
N GLY A 45 12.33 3.06 -3.73
CA GLY A 45 13.49 2.22 -3.42
C GLY A 45 14.83 2.92 -3.70
N LEU A 46 15.00 3.54 -4.87
CA LEU A 46 16.26 4.22 -5.22
C LEU A 46 16.63 5.37 -4.27
N PRO A 47 15.76 6.38 -4.02
CA PRO A 47 16.12 7.44 -3.10
C PRO A 47 16.32 6.93 -1.68
N SER A 48 15.49 5.98 -1.21
CA SER A 48 15.67 5.41 0.12
C SER A 48 17.02 4.70 0.27
N ALA A 49 17.40 3.86 -0.70
CA ALA A 49 18.70 3.18 -0.68
C ALA A 49 19.86 4.19 -0.65
N PHE A 50 19.82 5.22 -1.50
CA PHE A 50 20.85 6.27 -1.50
C PHE A 50 21.01 6.93 -0.12
N PHE A 51 19.90 7.37 0.49
CA PHE A 51 19.95 8.03 1.79
C PHE A 51 20.27 7.07 2.94
N ASN A 52 19.80 5.82 2.89
CA ASN A 52 20.16 4.79 3.86
C ASN A 52 21.67 4.51 3.84
N SER A 53 22.28 4.35 2.66
CA SER A 53 23.73 4.15 2.53
C SER A 53 24.51 5.38 3.01
N ALA A 54 24.06 6.60 2.70
CA ALA A 54 24.69 7.82 3.20
C ALA A 54 24.65 7.90 4.74
N ALA A 55 23.51 7.55 5.36
CA ALA A 55 23.38 7.50 6.81
C ALA A 55 24.24 6.40 7.45
N ALA A 56 24.33 5.23 6.81
CA ALA A 56 25.17 4.14 7.28
C ALA A 56 26.65 4.56 7.33
N ILE A 57 27.14 5.22 6.28
CA ILE A 57 28.50 5.79 6.22
C ILE A 57 28.68 6.86 7.31
N ALA A 58 27.73 7.80 7.44
CA ALA A 58 27.85 8.90 8.39
C ALA A 58 27.86 8.45 9.86
N LEU A 59 27.13 7.37 10.19
CA LEU A 59 27.07 6.80 11.53
C LEU A 59 28.12 5.69 11.76
N ASN A 60 28.93 5.37 10.75
CA ASN A 60 29.89 4.26 10.78
C ASN A 60 29.25 2.93 11.23
N VAL A 61 28.04 2.66 10.73
CA VAL A 61 27.29 1.41 10.97
C VAL A 61 27.21 0.61 9.67
N THR A 62 27.11 -0.71 9.80
CA THR A 62 26.78 -1.56 8.65
C THR A 62 25.27 -1.60 8.45
N ASP A 63 24.82 -1.37 7.22
CA ASP A 63 23.40 -1.46 6.79
C ASP A 63 22.88 -2.91 6.71
N LYS A 64 23.77 -3.88 6.91
CA LYS A 64 23.52 -5.30 6.72
C LYS A 64 22.75 -5.94 7.90
N ILE A 65 21.42 -6.04 7.79
CA ILE A 65 20.55 -6.78 8.75
C ILE A 65 20.88 -8.30 8.81
N TYR A 66 21.69 -8.83 7.89
CA TYR A 66 22.06 -10.26 7.83
C TYR A 66 23.35 -10.62 8.58
N SER A 67 24.01 -9.65 9.23
CA SER A 67 25.16 -9.92 10.09
C SER A 67 24.72 -10.64 11.37
N THR A 68 25.54 -11.58 11.87
CA THR A 68 25.36 -12.18 13.20
C THR A 68 25.86 -11.27 14.33
N ASN A 69 26.54 -10.19 13.99
CA ASN A 69 27.04 -9.18 14.93
C ASN A 69 26.20 -7.91 14.85
N PRO A 70 25.93 -7.23 15.99
CA PRO A 70 25.26 -5.93 15.99
C PRO A 70 26.02 -4.92 15.12
N PRO A 71 25.32 -4.04 14.38
CA PRO A 71 25.96 -3.15 13.41
C PRO A 71 26.69 -1.95 14.02
N GLY A 72 26.61 -1.73 15.33
CA GLY A 72 27.23 -0.62 16.05
C GLY A 72 26.85 -0.59 17.53
N SER A 73 27.09 0.54 18.21
CA SER A 73 26.62 0.73 19.59
C SER A 73 25.08 0.83 19.65
N VAL A 74 24.49 0.70 20.84
CA VAL A 74 23.03 0.80 21.02
C VAL A 74 22.49 2.16 20.56
N SER A 75 23.22 3.25 20.78
CA SER A 75 22.83 4.57 20.28
C SER A 75 22.88 4.63 18.76
N ASP A 76 23.93 4.10 18.13
CA ASP A 76 24.06 4.15 16.67
C ASP A 76 22.97 3.31 15.99
N MET A 77 22.67 2.14 16.54
CA MET A 77 21.57 1.29 16.09
C MET A 77 20.21 2.01 16.17
N LEU A 78 19.96 2.72 17.27
CA LEU A 78 18.71 3.46 17.45
C LEU A 78 18.62 4.63 16.46
N SER A 79 19.69 5.42 16.34
CA SER A 79 19.75 6.55 15.40
C SER A 79 19.58 6.09 13.95
N PHE A 80 20.26 5.00 13.56
CA PHE A 80 20.14 4.43 12.23
C PHE A 80 18.74 3.87 11.98
N ALA A 81 18.16 3.12 12.92
CA ALA A 81 16.81 2.58 12.78
C ALA A 81 15.73 3.68 12.65
N LEU A 82 15.82 4.75 13.45
CA LEU A 82 14.92 5.91 13.34
C LEU A 82 15.04 6.60 11.99
N PHE A 83 16.28 6.80 11.51
CA PHE A 83 16.53 7.39 10.21
C PHE A 83 15.95 6.53 9.07
N VAL A 84 16.30 5.23 9.03
CA VAL A 84 15.83 4.29 8.00
C VAL A 84 14.31 4.20 8.01
N GLY A 85 13.70 4.02 9.19
CA GLY A 85 12.25 3.93 9.32
C GLY A 85 11.54 5.18 8.79
N PHE A 86 12.04 6.38 9.09
CA PHE A 86 11.50 7.62 8.54
C PHE A 86 11.74 7.76 7.04
N ASN A 87 12.99 7.57 6.60
CA ASN A 87 13.43 7.74 5.22
C ASN A 87 12.60 6.85 4.27
N GLU A 88 12.45 5.58 4.60
CA GLU A 88 11.74 4.62 3.76
C GLU A 88 10.24 4.88 3.72
N GLU A 89 9.58 5.08 4.86
CA GLU A 89 8.14 5.34 4.87
C GLU A 89 7.79 6.69 4.24
N PHE A 90 8.67 7.69 4.38
CA PHE A 90 8.51 8.98 3.72
C PHE A 90 8.56 8.83 2.19
N PHE A 91 9.61 8.22 1.64
CA PHE A 91 9.75 8.07 0.19
C PHE A 91 8.68 7.16 -0.42
N LYS A 92 8.27 6.08 0.26
CA LYS A 92 7.13 5.25 -0.17
C LYS A 92 5.84 6.06 -0.24
N ALA A 93 5.53 6.82 0.82
CA ALA A 93 4.32 7.63 0.86
C ALA A 93 4.33 8.74 -0.21
N MET A 94 5.47 9.41 -0.43
CA MET A 94 5.61 10.44 -1.47
C MET A 94 5.48 9.84 -2.87
N ALA A 95 6.12 8.70 -3.12
CA ALA A 95 5.98 7.96 -4.38
C ALA A 95 4.52 7.57 -4.61
N ALA A 96 3.83 7.05 -3.58
CA ALA A 96 2.41 6.72 -3.67
C ALA A 96 1.56 7.95 -3.99
N ILE A 97 1.73 9.07 -3.30
CA ILE A 97 1.00 10.31 -3.64
C ILE A 97 1.24 10.70 -5.10
N TYR A 98 2.48 10.63 -5.57
CA TYR A 98 2.84 10.98 -6.95
C TYR A 98 2.19 10.04 -7.98
N ILE A 99 2.24 8.72 -7.75
CA ILE A 99 1.75 7.70 -8.66
C ILE A 99 0.21 7.70 -8.68
N LEU A 100 -0.44 7.55 -7.52
CA LEU A 100 -1.88 7.32 -7.41
C LEU A 100 -2.69 8.49 -7.97
N ARG A 101 -2.21 9.74 -7.83
CA ARG A 101 -2.89 10.92 -8.37
C ARG A 101 -3.02 10.94 -9.90
N LYS A 102 -2.24 10.11 -10.58
CA LYS A 102 -2.25 9.97 -12.04
C LYS A 102 -3.02 8.73 -12.52
N LEU A 103 -3.50 7.90 -11.60
CA LEU A 103 -4.27 6.70 -11.93
C LEU A 103 -5.74 7.08 -12.11
N ASP A 104 -6.29 6.80 -13.29
CA ASP A 104 -7.72 6.90 -13.54
C ASP A 104 -8.50 5.87 -12.72
N ASP A 105 -7.90 4.70 -12.50
CA ASP A 105 -8.47 3.60 -11.73
C ASP A 105 -8.53 3.90 -10.23
N PHE A 106 -7.73 4.84 -9.70
CA PHE A 106 -7.87 5.29 -8.31
C PHE A 106 -9.18 6.06 -8.16
N ASN A 107 -10.26 5.36 -7.85
CA ASN A 107 -11.61 5.89 -8.02
C ASN A 107 -12.50 5.64 -6.79
N GLU A 108 -12.03 4.86 -5.81
CA GLU A 108 -12.65 4.67 -4.52
C GLU A 108 -11.65 4.64 -3.33
N PRO A 109 -12.14 4.78 -2.07
CA PRO A 109 -11.27 4.90 -0.91
C PRO A 109 -10.41 3.68 -0.60
N VAL A 110 -10.85 2.47 -0.97
CA VAL A 110 -10.09 1.24 -0.71
C VAL A 110 -8.85 1.17 -1.60
N ASP A 111 -8.90 1.71 -2.81
CA ASP A 111 -7.79 1.74 -3.77
C ASP A 111 -6.58 2.47 -3.19
N ALA A 112 -6.82 3.50 -2.36
CA ALA A 112 -5.74 4.17 -1.65
C ALA A 112 -4.94 3.19 -0.79
N ILE A 113 -5.59 2.18 -0.19
CA ILE A 113 -4.91 1.13 0.59
C ILE A 113 -4.26 0.11 -0.35
N ILE A 114 -5.00 -0.39 -1.34
CA ILE A 114 -4.54 -1.40 -2.31
C ILE A 114 -3.29 -0.92 -3.05
N TYR A 115 -3.33 0.27 -3.61
CA TYR A 115 -2.19 0.85 -4.34
C TYR A 115 -1.04 1.24 -3.43
N SER A 116 -1.30 1.71 -2.20
CA SER A 116 -0.23 1.98 -1.22
C SER A 116 0.52 0.71 -0.85
N MET A 117 -0.20 -0.37 -0.55
CA MET A 117 0.39 -1.70 -0.31
C MET A 117 1.16 -2.19 -1.54
N THR A 118 0.68 -1.90 -2.74
CA THR A 118 1.34 -2.27 -4.00
C THR A 118 2.64 -1.48 -4.23
N VAL A 119 2.67 -0.18 -3.90
CA VAL A 119 3.91 0.63 -3.92
C VAL A 119 4.94 0.06 -2.94
N ALA A 120 4.52 -0.25 -1.71
CA ALA A 120 5.40 -0.84 -0.71
C ALA A 120 5.84 -2.27 -1.05
N LEU A 121 5.02 -3.05 -1.75
CA LEU A 121 5.42 -4.35 -2.29
C LEU A 121 6.54 -4.20 -3.34
N GLY A 122 6.44 -3.19 -4.20
CA GLY A 122 7.50 -2.82 -5.13
C GLY A 122 8.80 -2.45 -4.42
N PHE A 123 8.72 -1.60 -3.38
CA PHE A 123 9.86 -1.28 -2.53
C PHE A 123 10.45 -2.54 -1.88
N ALA A 124 9.62 -3.40 -1.27
CA ALA A 124 10.08 -4.60 -0.60
C ALA A 124 10.74 -5.58 -1.57
N ALA A 125 10.27 -5.66 -2.82
CA ALA A 125 10.92 -6.44 -3.87
C ALA A 125 12.30 -5.87 -4.23
N PHE A 126 12.41 -4.54 -4.37
CA PHE A 126 13.69 -3.87 -4.60
C PHE A 126 14.69 -4.19 -3.48
N GLU A 127 14.29 -3.99 -2.23
CA GLU A 127 15.12 -4.23 -1.04
C GLU A 127 15.51 -5.72 -0.95
N ASN A 128 14.57 -6.63 -1.19
CA ASN A 128 14.82 -8.06 -1.13
C ASN A 128 15.80 -8.54 -2.20
N ILE A 129 15.97 -7.86 -3.33
CA ILE A 129 17.04 -8.20 -4.28
C ILE A 129 18.40 -8.06 -3.58
N GLU A 130 18.64 -6.93 -2.94
CA GLU A 130 19.90 -6.65 -2.23
C GLU A 130 20.14 -7.65 -1.11
N TYR A 131 19.15 -7.87 -0.24
CA TYR A 131 19.25 -8.84 0.85
C TYR A 131 19.47 -10.27 0.37
N THR A 132 18.80 -10.69 -0.71
CA THR A 132 18.94 -12.06 -1.23
C THR A 132 20.29 -12.26 -1.92
N VAL A 133 20.82 -11.24 -2.60
CA VAL A 133 22.18 -11.29 -3.17
C VAL A 133 23.23 -11.48 -2.07
N ALA A 134 23.04 -10.83 -0.93
CA ALA A 134 23.99 -10.89 0.16
C ALA A 134 23.83 -12.08 1.12
N GLY A 135 22.60 -12.49 1.40
CA GLY A 135 22.26 -13.46 2.44
C GLY A 135 21.60 -14.75 1.95
N GLY A 136 21.42 -14.93 0.64
CA GLY A 136 20.85 -16.15 0.06
C GLY A 136 19.32 -16.21 0.05
N VAL A 137 18.79 -17.30 -0.52
CA VAL A 137 17.33 -17.49 -0.72
C VAL A 137 16.63 -17.88 0.60
N GLU A 138 17.36 -18.46 1.54
CA GLU A 138 16.89 -18.77 2.89
C GLU A 138 16.50 -17.49 3.64
N LEU A 139 17.32 -16.44 3.52
CA LEU A 139 17.00 -15.12 4.07
C LEU A 139 15.75 -14.53 3.40
N LEU A 140 15.63 -14.67 2.08
CA LEU A 140 14.44 -14.24 1.35
C LEU A 140 13.18 -14.94 1.87
N LEU A 141 13.26 -16.24 2.17
CA LEU A 141 12.12 -16.99 2.70
C LEU A 141 11.64 -16.39 4.03
N VAL A 142 12.56 -16.11 4.96
CA VAL A 142 12.23 -15.46 6.24
C VAL A 142 11.65 -14.06 6.02
N ARG A 143 12.27 -13.25 5.15
CA ARG A 143 11.83 -11.88 4.85
C ARG A 143 10.46 -11.83 4.15
N SER A 144 10.14 -12.85 3.34
CA SER A 144 8.85 -12.98 2.67
C SER A 144 7.67 -13.08 3.64
N PHE A 145 7.89 -13.52 4.88
CA PHE A 145 6.86 -13.64 5.91
C PHE A 145 7.06 -12.69 7.11
N THR A 146 8.08 -11.84 7.06
CA THR A 146 8.37 -10.84 8.10
C THR A 146 8.40 -9.44 7.50
N ALA A 147 9.49 -9.06 6.83
CA ALA A 147 9.70 -7.73 6.26
C ALA A 147 8.66 -7.36 5.19
N VAL A 148 8.31 -8.27 4.27
CA VAL A 148 7.31 -7.99 3.22
C VAL A 148 5.94 -7.64 3.83
N PRO A 149 5.30 -8.51 4.63
CA PRO A 149 4.03 -8.15 5.28
C PRO A 149 4.11 -6.91 6.18
N LEU A 150 5.24 -6.67 6.84
CA LEU A 150 5.47 -5.43 7.59
C LEU A 150 5.35 -4.20 6.68
N HIS A 151 6.08 -4.15 5.56
CA HIS A 151 6.03 -3.05 4.59
C HIS A 151 4.60 -2.80 4.07
N LEU A 152 3.85 -3.87 3.76
CA LEU A 152 2.46 -3.77 3.34
C LEU A 152 1.56 -3.23 4.46
N GLY A 153 1.77 -3.71 5.69
CA GLY A 153 1.03 -3.28 6.87
C GLY A 153 1.24 -1.80 7.17
N LEU A 154 2.49 -1.34 7.17
CA LEU A 154 2.88 0.06 7.36
C LEU A 154 2.33 0.94 6.23
N ALA A 155 2.36 0.45 4.99
CA ALA A 155 1.76 1.15 3.86
C ALA A 155 0.27 1.43 3.99
N SER A 156 -0.47 0.54 4.64
CA SER A 156 -1.89 0.78 4.91
C SER A 156 -2.13 1.96 5.88
N ILE A 157 -1.15 2.31 6.72
CA ILE A 157 -1.23 3.43 7.66
C ILE A 157 -1.20 4.76 6.88
N TRP A 158 -0.15 5.02 6.10
CA TRP A 158 -0.09 6.24 5.29
C TRP A 158 -1.05 6.21 4.08
N GLY A 159 -1.40 5.03 3.56
CA GLY A 159 -2.48 4.85 2.59
C GLY A 159 -3.84 5.27 3.12
N THR A 160 -4.09 5.10 4.43
CA THR A 160 -5.28 5.68 5.09
C THR A 160 -5.25 7.21 4.99
N GLY A 161 -4.09 7.84 5.19
CA GLY A 161 -3.91 9.27 4.97
C GLY A 161 -4.22 9.72 3.54
N ILE A 162 -3.81 8.93 2.54
CA ILE A 162 -4.09 9.19 1.11
C ILE A 162 -5.60 9.10 0.83
N ALA A 163 -6.29 8.10 1.40
CA ALA A 163 -7.74 8.00 1.32
C ALA A 163 -8.43 9.22 1.94
N MET A 164 -7.98 9.64 3.13
CA MET A 164 -8.50 10.82 3.82
C MET A 164 -8.29 12.09 2.98
N ALA A 165 -7.10 12.27 2.41
CA ALA A 165 -6.76 13.42 1.58
C ALA A 165 -7.64 13.55 0.34
N LYS A 166 -7.95 12.43 -0.33
CA LYS A 166 -8.74 12.47 -1.55
C LYS A 166 -10.24 12.61 -1.27
N TYR A 167 -10.77 11.89 -0.28
CA TYR A 167 -12.22 11.65 -0.21
C TYR A 167 -12.92 12.24 1.01
N TYR A 168 -12.18 12.65 2.06
CA TYR A 168 -12.80 12.97 3.35
C TYR A 168 -12.34 14.27 4.00
N ARG A 169 -11.15 14.77 3.68
CA ARG A 169 -10.57 15.97 4.28
C ARG A 169 -10.24 16.99 3.20
N LYS A 170 -10.44 18.26 3.52
CA LYS A 170 -9.97 19.38 2.71
C LYS A 170 -8.44 19.53 2.85
N GLY A 171 -7.81 20.15 1.86
CA GLY A 171 -6.38 20.43 1.85
C GLY A 171 -5.56 19.49 0.96
N GLY A 172 -4.24 19.69 0.94
CA GLY A 172 -3.34 18.91 0.09
C GLY A 172 -3.05 17.50 0.61
N TYR A 173 -2.61 16.61 -0.28
CA TYR A 173 -2.19 15.25 0.08
C TYR A 173 -1.10 15.23 1.14
N PHE A 174 -0.06 16.05 0.99
CA PHE A 174 1.08 16.07 1.90
C PHE A 174 0.67 16.28 3.37
N LEU A 175 -0.10 17.33 3.64
CA LEU A 175 -0.56 17.68 5.00
C LEU A 175 -1.47 16.60 5.60
N ASN A 176 -2.27 15.93 4.77
CA ASN A 176 -3.18 14.88 5.22
C ASN A 176 -2.48 13.53 5.46
N VAL A 177 -1.36 13.27 4.77
CA VAL A 177 -0.62 12.01 4.85
C VAL A 177 0.47 12.05 5.92
N LEU A 178 1.11 13.20 6.15
CA LEU A 178 2.21 13.34 7.09
C LEU A 178 1.94 12.80 8.51
N PRO A 179 0.75 13.02 9.14
CA PRO A 179 0.45 12.46 10.46
C PRO A 179 0.41 10.93 10.51
N TYR A 180 0.30 10.27 9.35
CA TYR A 180 0.28 8.81 9.22
C TYR A 180 1.67 8.24 8.91
N ILE A 181 2.58 9.03 8.30
CA ILE A 181 3.97 8.63 8.06
C ILE A 181 4.71 8.45 9.39
N ILE A 182 4.53 9.38 10.34
CA ILE A 182 5.23 9.35 11.64
C ILE A 182 5.03 8.01 12.39
N PRO A 183 3.79 7.55 12.67
CA PRO A 183 3.61 6.27 13.35
C PRO A 183 4.09 5.07 12.51
N ALA A 184 3.98 5.12 11.18
CA ALA A 184 4.51 4.05 10.32
C ALA A 184 6.05 3.98 10.42
N ALA A 185 6.73 5.12 10.35
CA ALA A 185 8.17 5.25 10.48
C ALA A 185 8.67 4.76 11.84
N LEU A 186 7.98 5.09 12.93
CA LEU A 186 8.33 4.64 14.28
C LEU A 186 8.16 3.12 14.43
N LEU A 187 7.09 2.54 13.88
CA LEU A 187 6.90 1.09 13.89
C LEU A 187 7.96 0.37 13.05
N HIS A 188 8.33 0.94 11.91
CA HIS A 188 9.43 0.45 11.10
C HIS A 188 10.77 0.51 11.86
N ALA A 189 11.09 1.66 12.45
CA ALA A 189 12.29 1.84 13.25
C ALA A 189 12.34 0.84 14.42
N ALA A 190 11.21 0.62 15.11
CA ALA A 190 11.11 -0.37 16.18
C ALA A 190 11.40 -1.80 15.70
N TYR A 191 10.90 -2.17 14.52
CA TYR A 191 11.21 -3.46 13.90
C TYR A 191 12.71 -3.61 13.59
N ASN A 192 13.31 -2.62 12.91
CA ASN A 192 14.73 -2.66 12.56
C ASN A 192 15.63 -2.66 13.81
N PHE A 193 15.35 -1.79 14.77
CA PHE A 193 16.11 -1.69 16.01
C PHE A 193 16.08 -2.99 16.81
N TYR A 194 14.90 -3.63 16.90
CA TYR A 194 14.78 -4.90 17.60
C TYR A 194 15.61 -6.02 16.93
N LEU A 195 15.64 -6.07 15.59
CA LEU A 195 16.48 -7.00 14.85
C LEU A 195 17.98 -6.71 15.03
N PHE A 196 18.38 -5.43 15.01
CA PHE A 196 19.77 -5.04 15.26
C PHE A 196 20.28 -5.42 16.65
N LEU A 197 19.41 -5.37 17.66
CA LEU A 197 19.75 -5.81 19.03
C LEU A 197 19.87 -7.33 19.16
N ASN A 198 19.24 -8.11 18.27
CA ASN A 198 19.13 -9.56 18.39
C ASN A 198 19.50 -10.29 17.08
N PRO A 199 20.69 -10.03 16.52
CA PRO A 199 21.11 -10.63 15.26
C PRO A 199 21.24 -12.15 15.40
N GLY A 200 20.72 -12.90 14.43
CA GLY A 200 20.80 -14.37 14.42
C GLY A 200 19.98 -15.11 15.48
N ASN A 201 19.24 -14.41 16.35
CA ASN A 201 18.44 -15.04 17.40
C ASN A 201 17.11 -15.60 16.83
N PRO A 202 16.80 -16.90 16.97
CA PRO A 202 15.54 -17.45 16.47
C PRO A 202 14.29 -16.81 17.10
N PHE A 203 14.37 -16.35 18.35
CA PHE A 203 13.27 -15.63 19.00
C PHE A 203 13.00 -14.27 18.37
N SER A 204 14.02 -13.62 17.79
CA SER A 204 13.80 -12.34 17.10
C SER A 204 13.00 -12.51 15.83
N THR A 205 13.17 -13.64 15.14
CA THR A 205 12.35 -14.01 13.97
C THR A 205 10.89 -14.24 14.36
N LEU A 206 10.61 -14.92 15.47
CA LEU A 206 9.24 -15.11 15.96
C LEU A 206 8.56 -13.76 16.26
N ILE A 207 9.25 -12.87 16.96
CA ILE A 207 8.72 -11.53 17.27
C ILE A 207 8.52 -10.72 15.98
N ALA A 208 9.43 -10.81 15.01
CA ALA A 208 9.28 -10.19 13.69
C ALA A 208 8.02 -10.69 12.94
N VAL A 209 7.73 -11.99 13.00
CA VAL A 209 6.49 -12.57 12.43
C VAL A 209 5.25 -12.04 13.14
N LEU A 210 5.25 -12.00 14.48
CA LEU A 210 4.11 -11.49 15.26
C LEU A 210 3.87 -10.00 14.99
N PHE A 211 4.93 -9.22 14.87
CA PHE A 211 4.85 -7.81 14.52
C PHE A 211 4.28 -7.63 13.10
N ALA A 212 4.83 -8.34 12.12
CA ALA A 212 4.32 -8.31 10.75
C ALA A 212 2.83 -8.71 10.69
N PHE A 213 2.44 -9.75 11.42
CA PHE A 213 1.04 -10.16 11.57
C PHE A 213 0.17 -9.06 12.18
N ALA A 214 0.63 -8.36 13.23
CA ALA A 214 -0.11 -7.26 13.84
C ALA A 214 -0.38 -6.12 12.84
N THR A 215 0.63 -5.75 12.04
CA THR A 215 0.48 -4.70 11.01
C THR A 215 -0.45 -5.13 9.87
N ILE A 216 -0.40 -6.39 9.44
CA ILE A 216 -1.34 -6.95 8.44
C ILE A 216 -2.76 -7.02 8.99
N ASN A 217 -2.96 -7.31 10.28
CA ASN A 217 -4.28 -7.27 10.91
C ASN A 217 -4.84 -5.84 10.91
N PHE A 218 -4.01 -4.85 11.19
CA PHE A 218 -4.38 -3.44 11.06
C PHE A 218 -4.77 -3.11 9.60
N ALA A 219 -3.94 -3.49 8.62
CA ALA A 219 -4.23 -3.28 7.20
C ALA A 219 -5.55 -3.93 6.79
N SER A 220 -5.80 -5.16 7.23
CA SER A 220 -7.04 -5.89 6.98
C SER A 220 -8.28 -5.19 7.55
N ARG A 221 -8.16 -4.56 8.74
CA ARG A 221 -9.24 -3.75 9.32
C ARG A 221 -9.49 -2.48 8.49
N ARG A 222 -8.43 -1.82 8.00
CA ARG A 222 -8.54 -0.62 7.15
C ARG A 222 -9.10 -0.93 5.77
N LEU A 223 -8.68 -2.02 5.14
CA LEU A 223 -9.28 -2.55 3.90
C LEU A 223 -10.78 -2.75 4.08
N ARG A 224 -11.22 -3.50 5.10
CA ARG A 224 -12.65 -3.71 5.37
C ARG A 224 -13.42 -2.40 5.63
N TYR A 225 -12.81 -1.46 6.34
CA TYR A 225 -13.41 -0.16 6.59
C TYR A 225 -13.67 0.62 5.29
N PHE A 226 -12.68 0.72 4.40
CA PHE A 226 -12.84 1.45 3.15
C PHE A 226 -13.64 0.70 2.09
N LEU A 227 -13.55 -0.63 2.03
CA LEU A 227 -14.46 -1.47 1.22
C LEU A 227 -15.92 -1.20 1.58
N ASN A 228 -16.23 -1.02 2.87
CA ASN A 228 -17.59 -0.71 3.29
C ASN A 228 -18.09 0.66 2.84
N LYS A 229 -17.18 1.57 2.47
CA LYS A 229 -17.44 2.91 1.94
C LYS A 229 -17.30 2.99 0.42
N SER A 230 -17.05 1.85 -0.23
CA SER A 230 -16.99 1.74 -1.68
C SER A 230 -18.29 2.19 -2.33
N PRO A 231 -18.26 3.08 -3.33
CA PRO A 231 -19.46 3.38 -4.12
C PRO A 231 -19.95 2.16 -4.92
N PHE A 232 -19.07 1.16 -5.15
CA PHE A 232 -19.35 -0.07 -5.90
C PHE A 232 -19.95 -1.20 -5.05
N LYS A 233 -19.96 -1.07 -3.72
CA LYS A 233 -20.48 -2.10 -2.79
C LYS A 233 -21.91 -2.56 -3.10
N ASN A 234 -22.80 -1.66 -3.50
CA ASN A 234 -24.17 -2.02 -3.86
C ASN A 234 -24.24 -2.33 -5.36
N ALA A 235 -24.02 -3.61 -5.68
CA ALA A 235 -24.19 -4.20 -7.00
C ALA A 235 -25.60 -3.95 -7.58
N ARG A 236 -25.70 -3.77 -8.90
CA ARG A 236 -26.99 -3.72 -9.61
C ARG A 236 -27.50 -5.14 -9.82
N ILE A 237 -28.71 -5.44 -9.36
CA ILE A 237 -29.37 -6.69 -9.71
C ILE A 237 -29.99 -6.50 -11.10
N CYS A 238 -29.67 -7.40 -12.03
CA CYS A 238 -30.30 -7.42 -13.34
C CYS A 238 -31.82 -7.64 -13.18
N PRO A 239 -32.69 -6.80 -13.76
CA PRO A 239 -34.14 -6.96 -13.62
C PRO A 239 -34.67 -8.23 -14.33
N LEU A 240 -33.97 -8.71 -15.37
CA LEU A 240 -34.39 -9.88 -16.13
C LEU A 240 -33.94 -11.22 -15.52
N CYS A 241 -32.65 -11.37 -15.23
CA CYS A 241 -32.09 -12.65 -14.77
C CYS A 241 -31.61 -12.64 -13.30
N LEU A 242 -31.86 -11.55 -12.57
CA LEU A 242 -31.48 -11.36 -11.16
C LEU A 242 -29.97 -11.50 -10.86
N THR A 243 -29.13 -11.56 -11.89
CA THR A 243 -27.68 -11.63 -11.73
C THR A 243 -27.19 -10.32 -11.12
N LYS A 244 -26.30 -10.41 -10.12
CA LYS A 244 -25.58 -9.25 -9.57
C LYS A 244 -24.50 -8.79 -10.56
N ASN A 245 -24.60 -7.54 -10.97
CA ASN A 245 -23.66 -6.85 -11.85
C ASN A 245 -22.98 -5.72 -11.10
N ASN A 246 -21.84 -5.26 -11.61
CA ASN A 246 -21.19 -4.08 -11.08
C ASN A 246 -22.06 -2.84 -11.36
N PHE A 247 -21.93 -1.82 -10.52
CA PHE A 247 -22.83 -0.66 -10.62
C PHE A 247 -22.69 0.11 -11.94
N PHE A 248 -21.53 0.06 -12.59
CA PHE A 248 -21.28 0.74 -13.86
C PHE A 248 -21.44 -0.17 -15.09
N ASP A 249 -21.83 -1.43 -14.89
CA ASP A 249 -22.12 -2.33 -16.01
C ASP A 249 -23.30 -1.77 -16.80
N LYS A 250 -23.07 -1.45 -18.08
CA LYS A 250 -24.15 -1.08 -19.00
C LYS A 250 -25.02 -2.29 -19.36
N TYR A 251 -24.42 -3.48 -19.32
CA TYR A 251 -25.06 -4.72 -19.73
C TYR A 251 -24.88 -5.79 -18.65
N CYS A 252 -25.88 -6.63 -18.47
CA CYS A 252 -25.78 -7.74 -17.54
C CYS A 252 -24.69 -8.73 -18.00
N LYS A 253 -23.77 -9.07 -17.10
CA LYS A 253 -22.67 -10.02 -17.38
C LYS A 253 -23.12 -11.45 -17.67
N ASN A 254 -24.39 -11.79 -17.37
CA ASN A 254 -24.97 -13.10 -17.62
C ASN A 254 -25.89 -13.08 -18.86
N CYS A 255 -26.95 -12.29 -18.84
CA CYS A 255 -27.96 -12.29 -19.90
C CYS A 255 -27.79 -11.21 -20.97
N GLY A 256 -26.78 -10.34 -20.88
CA GLY A 256 -26.53 -9.26 -21.84
C GLY A 256 -27.56 -8.12 -21.82
N SER A 257 -28.59 -8.17 -20.98
CA SER A 257 -29.64 -7.15 -20.94
C SER A 257 -29.10 -5.78 -20.53
N TYR A 258 -29.62 -4.71 -21.13
CA TYR A 258 -29.28 -3.35 -20.72
C TYR A 258 -29.75 -3.09 -19.28
N LEU A 259 -28.81 -2.73 -18.41
CA LEU A 259 -29.09 -2.39 -17.03
C LEU A 259 -29.42 -0.91 -16.98
N VAL A 260 -30.71 -0.55 -16.98
CA VAL A 260 -31.19 0.85 -16.93
C VAL A 260 -30.39 1.65 -15.90
N SER A 261 -29.59 2.61 -16.36
CA SER A 261 -28.93 3.58 -15.50
C SER A 261 -29.38 4.95 -15.94
N ASP A 262 -30.02 5.70 -15.04
CA ASP A 262 -29.74 7.12 -14.89
C ASP A 262 -30.25 7.58 -13.52
N PHE A 263 -29.52 7.16 -12.49
CA PHE A 263 -29.36 7.94 -11.27
C PHE A 263 -27.87 8.26 -11.14
N LEU A 264 -27.31 8.85 -12.19
CA LEU A 264 -25.93 9.32 -12.20
C LEU A 264 -25.92 10.84 -12.11
N ASN A 265 -25.23 11.36 -11.10
CA ASN A 265 -25.07 12.80 -10.93
C ASN A 265 -23.71 13.23 -11.48
N THR A 266 -23.72 14.26 -12.30
CA THR A 266 -22.49 14.87 -12.83
C THR A 266 -21.86 15.72 -11.75
N CYS A 267 -20.59 15.44 -11.41
CA CYS A 267 -19.83 16.27 -10.47
C CYS A 267 -19.70 17.69 -11.05
N PRO A 268 -20.12 18.74 -10.32
CA PRO A 268 -20.02 20.11 -10.81
C PRO A 268 -18.57 20.59 -10.95
N ASN A 269 -17.65 19.99 -10.17
CA ASN A 269 -16.23 20.35 -10.19
C ASN A 269 -15.48 19.76 -11.40
N CYS A 270 -15.68 18.47 -11.72
CA CYS A 270 -14.88 17.79 -12.74
C CYS A 270 -15.67 17.13 -13.88
N GLY A 271 -17.00 17.28 -13.93
CA GLY A 271 -17.85 16.70 -14.97
C GLY A 271 -17.99 15.18 -14.92
N THR A 272 -17.39 14.50 -13.95
CA THR A 272 -17.45 13.03 -13.85
C THR A 272 -18.83 12.59 -13.38
N LYS A 273 -19.41 11.59 -14.04
CA LYS A 273 -20.64 10.93 -13.58
C LYS A 273 -20.35 10.06 -12.35
N ASN A 274 -21.08 10.30 -11.26
CA ASN A 274 -21.03 9.58 -9.99
C ASN A 274 -22.37 8.94 -9.69
N LYS A 275 -22.37 7.89 -8.88
CA LYS A 275 -23.59 7.25 -8.36
C LYS A 275 -24.42 8.23 -7.52
N ALA A 276 -25.74 8.25 -7.70
CA ALA A 276 -26.66 8.95 -6.80
C ALA A 276 -26.48 8.46 -5.34
N GLY A 277 -26.32 9.41 -4.41
CA GLY A 277 -26.03 9.12 -3.00
C GLY A 277 -24.57 8.75 -2.70
N ALA A 278 -23.65 8.83 -3.66
CA ALA A 278 -22.22 8.76 -3.35
C ALA A 278 -21.85 9.91 -2.41
N SER A 279 -20.99 9.65 -1.41
CA SER A 279 -20.54 10.69 -0.47
C SER A 279 -19.51 11.64 -1.11
N PHE A 280 -18.83 11.21 -2.18
CA PHE A 280 -17.76 11.96 -2.85
C PHE A 280 -17.69 11.60 -4.35
N CYS A 281 -17.07 12.48 -5.13
CA CYS A 281 -16.79 12.23 -6.53
C CYS A 281 -15.64 11.24 -6.72
N ARG A 282 -15.84 10.20 -7.54
CA ARG A 282 -14.83 9.16 -7.81
C ARG A 282 -13.54 9.68 -8.44
N LYS A 283 -13.64 10.72 -9.28
CA LYS A 283 -12.47 11.30 -9.97
C LYS A 283 -11.76 12.33 -9.10
N CYS A 284 -12.43 13.42 -8.75
CA CYS A 284 -11.80 14.55 -8.08
C CYS A 284 -11.91 14.54 -6.55
N GLY A 285 -12.73 13.67 -5.95
CA GLY A 285 -12.89 13.58 -4.50
C GLY A 285 -13.82 14.62 -3.86
N GLU A 286 -14.39 15.55 -4.64
CA GLU A 286 -15.32 16.58 -4.16
C GLU A 286 -16.51 15.97 -3.39
N THR A 287 -16.94 16.58 -2.28
CA THR A 287 -18.12 16.10 -1.55
C THR A 287 -19.38 16.27 -2.40
N CYS A 288 -20.17 15.20 -2.46
CA CYS A 288 -21.37 15.16 -3.30
C CYS A 288 -22.62 15.77 -2.61
N GLU A 289 -22.48 16.55 -1.54
CA GLU A 289 -23.56 17.39 -0.98
C GLU A 289 -24.11 18.37 -2.04
N SER A 290 -23.25 18.78 -2.98
CA SER A 290 -23.57 19.63 -4.13
C SER A 290 -24.24 18.90 -5.31
N CYS A 291 -24.42 17.58 -5.24
CA CYS A 291 -25.08 16.79 -6.28
C CYS A 291 -26.61 16.75 -6.14
N GLY A 292 -27.17 17.55 -5.22
CA GLY A 292 -28.61 17.76 -5.05
C GLY A 292 -29.32 16.65 -4.28
N PHE A 293 -29.25 16.68 -2.94
CA PHE A 293 -30.17 15.93 -2.06
C PHE A 293 -30.49 16.76 -0.81
N ASN A 294 -31.44 17.69 -0.97
CA ASN A 294 -32.34 18.12 0.10
C ASN A 294 -33.74 18.22 -0.51
N GLN A 295 -34.33 17.05 -0.82
CA GLN A 295 -35.77 16.77 -0.74
C GLN A 295 -35.93 15.29 -0.40
#